data_AF-W0SEL7-F1
#
_entry.id   AF-W0SEL7-F1
#
_cell.length_a   1.000
_cell.length_b   1.000
_cell.length_c   1.000
_cell.angle_alpha   90.00
_cell.angle_beta   90.00
_cell.angle_gamma   90.00
#
_symmetry.space_group_name_H-M   'P 1'
#
loop_
_entity.id
_entity.type
_entity.pdbx_description
1 polymer ?
#
loop_
_entity_poly.entity_id
_entity_poly.type
_entity_poly.pdbx_seq_one_letter_code
_entity_poly.pdbx_strand_id
1 'polypeptide(L)'
;MLGAVIGDIVGSVYEFNNYKAKDFDPFFQPGCFFTDDTVCTAAVADSLTRHIDPAVALREWGRRYWENGGWGMRFAQWLGDDDEGPYNSYGNGAGMRVSPAGFLARTLEEAVWLSDHVTGVTHNHPQGMRGAAATAAAIYWARTGLSASEIRANITKQFGYDLSQSVDEIRPWYRYNERALDTVPQALTCALEATNFEDAIRNSISIGGDSDTIAAIAGGLAEALFGIPESMARLAWLKLPEDIQAALTRLYEIAEQRAKVSRPADITVVLGDITKQIDCDGLVNSANENLREGSGVCGAIHRAAGKELEEHCRAHAPLALANAVATPAFGLRANQVIHTRGPKYLFDPEPAHHLALAMRNTLIVADREKLKRLAIPAISMGVYAYPPEEAVPILVETARQMRPRLHYIEEIRFVVLQESLRDLFQHHIRGDACDAGSDRVITSDLLEFLKGHYRLDWNGIHGVKHWSRVRANGLALAKSTGANTTVVELFAFLHDSCRENDGRDPFHGSRAAELVTQLQGALINLDACELELLKIACKGHTHESGHGDPTVATCWDADRLDLIRIDIMPDPDRLCTKAGKARCIDLIESAQQ
;
A
#
# COMPACT_ATOMS: atom_id res chain seq x y z
N MET A 1 -3.40 -12.58 -23.70
CA MET A 1 -4.39 -13.67 -23.62
C MET A 1 -4.44 -14.60 -24.85
N LEU A 2 -3.80 -14.28 -25.98
CA LEU A 2 -3.64 -15.20 -27.11
C LEU A 2 -2.89 -16.48 -26.69
N GLY A 3 -2.06 -16.42 -25.64
CA GLY A 3 -1.42 -17.58 -25.06
C GLY A 3 -2.42 -18.57 -24.45
N ALA A 4 -3.48 -18.07 -23.81
CA ALA A 4 -4.56 -18.93 -23.32
C ALA A 4 -5.30 -19.61 -24.47
N VAL A 5 -5.56 -18.87 -25.55
CA VAL A 5 -6.17 -19.40 -26.77
C VAL A 5 -5.31 -20.46 -27.46
N ILE A 6 -3.98 -20.26 -27.51
CA ILE A 6 -3.06 -21.29 -28.03
C ILE A 6 -3.10 -22.54 -27.16
N GLY A 7 -3.12 -22.36 -25.84
CA GLY A 7 -3.20 -23.46 -24.88
C GLY A 7 -4.44 -24.32 -25.08
N ASP A 8 -5.62 -23.68 -25.10
CA ASP A 8 -6.90 -24.31 -25.42
C ASP A 8 -6.80 -25.08 -26.75
N ILE A 9 -6.45 -24.38 -27.84
CA ILE A 9 -6.41 -25.00 -29.17
C ILE A 9 -5.53 -26.25 -29.16
N VAL A 10 -4.31 -26.15 -28.65
CA VAL A 10 -3.38 -27.29 -28.61
C VAL A 10 -3.88 -28.41 -27.71
N GLY A 11 -4.51 -28.08 -26.58
CA GLY A 11 -5.01 -29.05 -25.60
C GLY A 11 -6.29 -29.77 -26.01
N SER A 12 -7.11 -29.19 -26.88
CA SER A 12 -8.44 -29.71 -27.29
C SER A 12 -8.43 -31.18 -27.74
N VAL A 13 -7.37 -31.64 -28.41
CA VAL A 13 -7.28 -33.02 -28.90
C VAL A 13 -6.78 -34.02 -27.85
N TYR A 14 -6.33 -33.53 -26.69
CA TYR A 14 -5.73 -34.31 -25.61
C TYR A 14 -6.59 -34.41 -24.35
N GLU A 15 -7.66 -33.62 -24.23
CA GLU A 15 -8.56 -33.58 -23.06
C GLU A 15 -9.04 -35.00 -22.68
N PHE A 16 -9.65 -35.72 -23.61
CA PHE A 16 -10.13 -37.10 -23.42
C PHE A 16 -9.14 -38.18 -23.90
N ASN A 17 -7.97 -37.78 -24.41
CA ASN A 17 -6.93 -38.68 -24.92
C ASN A 17 -5.55 -38.19 -24.45
N ASN A 18 -5.34 -38.19 -23.13
CA ASN A 18 -4.16 -37.60 -22.52
C ASN A 18 -2.86 -38.16 -23.08
N TYR A 19 -1.96 -37.25 -23.46
CA TYR A 19 -0.62 -37.59 -23.93
C TYR A 19 0.42 -37.23 -22.86
N LYS A 20 0.85 -38.23 -22.09
CA LYS A 20 1.74 -38.05 -20.93
C LYS A 20 3.22 -37.89 -21.30
N ALA A 21 3.51 -37.09 -22.32
CA ALA A 21 4.86 -36.78 -22.79
C ALA A 21 4.89 -35.42 -23.51
N LYS A 22 6.10 -34.91 -23.79
CA LYS A 22 6.31 -33.56 -24.34
C LYS A 22 6.61 -33.56 -25.85
N ASP A 23 6.87 -34.72 -26.44
CA ASP A 23 7.41 -34.93 -27.78
C ASP A 23 6.35 -35.06 -28.89
N PHE A 24 5.12 -34.61 -28.63
CA PHE A 24 4.08 -34.59 -29.66
C PHE A 24 4.44 -33.59 -30.79
N ASP A 25 4.28 -34.04 -32.02
CA ASP A 25 4.54 -33.25 -33.23
C ASP A 25 3.52 -33.63 -34.31
N PRO A 26 2.96 -32.68 -35.10
CA PRO A 26 3.14 -31.23 -35.00
C PRO A 26 2.58 -30.63 -33.69
N PHE A 27 3.10 -29.47 -33.28
CA PHE A 27 2.62 -28.75 -32.09
C PHE A 27 1.11 -28.46 -32.15
N PHE A 28 0.63 -27.97 -33.30
CA PHE A 28 -0.80 -27.91 -33.61
C PHE A 28 -1.22 -29.18 -34.35
N GLN A 29 -1.75 -30.17 -33.63
CA GLN A 29 -2.21 -31.42 -34.22
C GLN A 29 -3.33 -31.22 -35.25
N PRO A 30 -3.43 -32.06 -36.30
CA PRO A 30 -4.59 -32.06 -37.18
C PRO A 30 -5.88 -32.21 -36.38
N GLY A 31 -6.84 -31.32 -36.61
CA GLY A 31 -8.13 -31.33 -35.91
C GLY A 31 -8.18 -30.51 -34.62
N CYS A 32 -7.08 -29.89 -34.17
CA CYS A 32 -7.15 -28.95 -33.04
C CYS A 32 -8.04 -27.74 -33.34
N PHE A 33 -8.88 -27.37 -32.38
CA PHE A 33 -9.89 -26.30 -32.45
C PHE A 33 -9.98 -25.60 -31.09
N PHE A 34 -10.58 -24.41 -31.03
CA PHE A 34 -10.79 -23.69 -29.77
C PHE A 34 -12.09 -24.14 -29.09
N THR A 35 -12.11 -24.19 -27.76
CA THR A 35 -13.25 -24.66 -26.95
C THR A 35 -13.95 -23.48 -26.24
N ASP A 36 -14.75 -23.79 -25.22
CA ASP A 36 -15.38 -22.80 -24.35
C ASP A 36 -14.37 -21.96 -23.57
N ASP A 37 -13.14 -22.43 -23.33
CA ASP A 37 -12.03 -21.66 -22.76
C ASP A 37 -11.78 -20.37 -23.53
N THR A 38 -11.57 -20.47 -24.85
CA THR A 38 -11.35 -19.31 -25.73
C THR A 38 -12.60 -18.45 -25.83
N VAL A 39 -13.79 -19.05 -25.97
CA VAL A 39 -15.05 -18.28 -26.08
C VAL A 39 -15.30 -17.48 -24.81
N CYS A 40 -15.15 -18.10 -23.64
CA CYS A 40 -15.31 -17.44 -22.36
C CYS A 40 -14.22 -16.38 -22.13
N THR A 41 -12.98 -16.64 -22.55
CA THR A 41 -11.89 -15.65 -22.49
C THR A 41 -12.23 -14.41 -23.33
N ALA A 42 -12.75 -14.60 -24.55
CA ALA A 42 -13.19 -13.51 -25.41
C ALA A 42 -14.37 -12.74 -24.80
N ALA A 43 -15.33 -13.44 -24.19
CA ALA A 43 -16.46 -12.82 -23.49
C ALA A 43 -16.02 -11.94 -22.31
N VAL A 44 -15.09 -12.45 -21.49
CA VAL A 44 -14.51 -11.70 -20.37
C VAL A 44 -13.74 -10.48 -20.89
N ALA A 45 -12.97 -10.63 -21.96
CA ALA A 45 -12.27 -9.50 -22.58
C ALA A 45 -13.24 -8.43 -23.07
N ASP A 46 -14.31 -8.81 -23.77
CA ASP A 46 -15.32 -7.88 -24.28
C ASP A 46 -16.07 -7.18 -23.14
N SER A 47 -16.45 -7.92 -22.08
CA SER A 47 -17.04 -7.37 -20.85
C SER A 47 -16.16 -6.30 -20.21
N LEU A 48 -14.90 -6.63 -19.94
CA LEU A 48 -14.00 -5.72 -19.22
C LEU A 48 -13.59 -4.50 -20.06
N THR A 49 -13.45 -4.66 -21.38
CA THR A 49 -13.00 -3.57 -22.27
C THR A 49 -14.13 -2.64 -22.70
N ARG A 50 -15.38 -3.12 -22.75
CA ARG A 50 -16.56 -2.33 -23.13
C ARG A 50 -17.47 -2.00 -21.95
N HIS A 51 -17.10 -2.42 -20.75
CA HIS A 51 -17.89 -2.23 -19.53
C HIS A 51 -19.30 -2.83 -19.63
N ILE A 52 -19.39 -4.01 -20.24
CA ILE A 52 -20.63 -4.80 -20.34
C ILE A 52 -20.70 -5.69 -19.10
N ASP A 53 -21.89 -5.87 -18.54
CA ASP A 53 -22.13 -6.81 -17.45
C ASP A 53 -21.57 -8.21 -17.79
N PRO A 54 -20.76 -8.84 -16.92
CA PRO A 54 -20.10 -10.11 -17.24
C PRO A 54 -21.08 -11.25 -17.52
N ALA A 55 -22.25 -11.28 -16.86
CA ALA A 55 -23.24 -12.32 -17.09
C ALA A 55 -23.85 -12.19 -18.48
N VAL A 56 -24.20 -10.96 -18.87
CA VAL A 56 -24.71 -10.65 -20.22
C VAL A 56 -23.68 -11.04 -21.28
N ALA A 57 -22.42 -10.63 -21.13
CA ALA A 57 -21.38 -10.96 -22.09
C ALA A 57 -21.18 -12.48 -22.23
N LEU A 58 -21.04 -13.21 -21.12
CA LEU A 58 -20.86 -14.67 -21.16
C LEU A 58 -22.04 -15.38 -21.83
N ARG A 59 -23.28 -14.94 -21.59
CA ARG A 59 -24.48 -15.50 -22.25
C ARG A 59 -24.51 -15.20 -23.73
N GLU A 60 -24.24 -13.97 -24.15
CA GLU A 60 -24.23 -13.58 -25.57
C GLU A 60 -23.18 -14.38 -26.35
N TRP A 61 -21.96 -14.46 -25.83
CA TRP A 61 -20.88 -15.21 -26.46
C TRP A 61 -21.14 -16.72 -26.43
N GLY A 62 -21.58 -17.26 -25.30
CA GLY A 62 -21.90 -18.69 -25.16
C GLY A 62 -23.05 -19.15 -26.07
N ARG A 63 -24.10 -18.32 -26.24
CA ARG A 63 -25.19 -18.60 -27.20
C ARG A 63 -24.72 -18.50 -28.65
N ARG A 64 -23.87 -17.52 -28.97
CA ARG A 64 -23.32 -17.34 -30.32
C ARG A 64 -22.48 -18.54 -30.75
N TYR A 65 -21.70 -19.09 -29.81
CA TYR A 65 -20.81 -20.22 -30.03
C TYR A 65 -21.35 -21.52 -29.43
N TRP A 66 -22.66 -21.65 -29.27
CA TRP A 66 -23.27 -22.81 -28.61
C TRP A 66 -22.79 -24.14 -29.22
N GLU A 67 -22.72 -24.20 -30.55
CA GLU A 67 -22.32 -25.38 -31.33
C GLU A 67 -20.82 -25.75 -31.20
N ASN A 68 -19.96 -24.88 -30.65
CA ASN A 68 -18.55 -25.22 -30.41
C ASN A 68 -18.38 -26.32 -29.35
N GLY A 69 -19.31 -26.42 -28.40
CA GLY A 69 -19.24 -27.38 -27.30
C GLY A 69 -18.23 -27.00 -26.21
N GLY A 70 -17.86 -27.98 -25.37
CA GLY A 70 -16.97 -27.81 -24.20
C GLY A 70 -17.69 -27.41 -22.91
N TRP A 71 -18.93 -26.93 -23.00
CA TRP A 71 -19.69 -26.43 -21.84
C TRP A 71 -19.89 -27.48 -20.74
N GLY A 72 -19.36 -27.21 -19.55
CA GLY A 72 -19.73 -27.96 -18.35
C GLY A 72 -21.24 -27.93 -18.11
N MET A 73 -21.83 -29.06 -17.68
CA MET A 73 -23.29 -29.26 -17.64
C MET A 73 -24.07 -28.13 -16.93
N ARG A 74 -23.60 -27.66 -15.77
CA ARG A 74 -24.28 -26.58 -15.02
C ARG A 74 -24.07 -25.21 -15.68
N PHE A 75 -22.94 -25.01 -16.35
CA PHE A 75 -22.69 -23.78 -17.11
C PHE A 75 -23.59 -23.72 -18.36
N ALA A 76 -23.77 -24.85 -19.06
CA ALA A 76 -24.70 -24.95 -20.18
C ALA A 76 -26.16 -24.65 -19.76
N GLN A 77 -26.58 -25.12 -18.58
CA GLN A 77 -27.88 -24.78 -17.99
C GLN A 77 -27.98 -23.27 -17.71
N TRP A 78 -26.95 -22.69 -17.09
CA TRP A 78 -26.89 -21.26 -16.81
C TRP A 78 -26.94 -20.40 -18.08
N LEU A 79 -26.25 -20.80 -19.16
CA LEU A 79 -26.33 -20.12 -20.47
C LEU A 79 -27.75 -20.11 -21.06
N GLY A 80 -28.54 -21.15 -20.78
CA GLY A 80 -29.89 -21.34 -21.31
C GLY A 80 -30.99 -20.55 -20.59
N ASP A 81 -30.76 -20.09 -19.36
CA ASP A 81 -31.79 -19.46 -18.51
C ASP A 81 -31.35 -18.08 -18.02
N ASP A 82 -31.94 -17.01 -18.57
CA ASP A 82 -31.60 -15.59 -18.28
C ASP A 82 -31.76 -15.17 -16.82
N ASP A 83 -32.58 -15.87 -16.04
CA ASP A 83 -32.84 -15.55 -14.64
C ASP A 83 -31.93 -16.34 -13.67
N GLU A 84 -31.16 -17.30 -14.18
CA GLU A 84 -30.26 -18.13 -13.37
C GLU A 84 -29.07 -17.31 -12.84
N GLY A 85 -28.94 -17.25 -11.51
CA GLY A 85 -27.81 -16.65 -10.80
C GLY A 85 -26.59 -17.57 -10.72
N PRO A 86 -25.53 -17.16 -9.99
CA PRO A 86 -24.37 -18.02 -9.76
C PRO A 86 -24.73 -19.25 -8.93
N TYR A 87 -24.25 -20.42 -9.34
CA TYR A 87 -24.73 -21.73 -8.86
C TYR A 87 -23.74 -22.46 -7.94
N ASN A 88 -22.92 -21.71 -7.20
CA ASN A 88 -21.93 -22.19 -6.23
C ASN A 88 -20.92 -23.18 -6.82
N SER A 89 -20.46 -22.90 -8.04
CA SER A 89 -19.46 -23.72 -8.73
C SER A 89 -18.06 -23.53 -8.15
N TYR A 90 -17.35 -24.64 -7.94
CA TYR A 90 -15.94 -24.72 -7.57
C TYR A 90 -15.04 -25.18 -8.73
N GLY A 91 -15.59 -25.22 -9.95
CA GLY A 91 -14.91 -25.70 -11.14
C GLY A 91 -13.76 -24.80 -11.62
N ASN A 92 -12.86 -25.38 -12.41
CA ASN A 92 -11.71 -24.74 -13.05
C ASN A 92 -12.10 -23.76 -14.17
N GLY A 93 -13.35 -23.83 -14.66
CA GLY A 93 -13.94 -22.84 -15.55
C GLY A 93 -13.92 -21.40 -15.02
N ALA A 94 -13.71 -21.23 -13.71
CA ALA A 94 -13.36 -19.94 -13.11
C ALA A 94 -11.98 -19.42 -13.59
N GLY A 95 -10.95 -20.27 -13.52
CA GLY A 95 -9.56 -19.90 -13.81
C GLY A 95 -9.23 -19.82 -15.30
N MET A 96 -9.91 -20.59 -16.14
CA MET A 96 -9.56 -20.72 -17.57
C MET A 96 -9.72 -19.44 -18.39
N ARG A 97 -10.65 -18.57 -17.97
CA ARG A 97 -11.09 -17.39 -18.74
C ARG A 97 -10.67 -16.04 -18.19
N VAL A 98 -9.93 -15.99 -17.09
CA VAL A 98 -9.61 -14.75 -16.36
C VAL A 98 -8.28 -14.11 -16.77
N SER A 99 -7.59 -14.65 -17.78
CA SER A 99 -6.39 -14.01 -18.32
C SER A 99 -6.59 -12.53 -18.70
N PRO A 100 -7.74 -12.07 -19.27
CA PRO A 100 -8.01 -10.65 -19.51
C PRO A 100 -7.82 -9.76 -18.28
N ALA A 101 -8.26 -10.21 -17.10
CA ALA A 101 -8.17 -9.45 -15.86
C ALA A 101 -6.72 -9.18 -15.47
N GLY A 102 -5.85 -10.19 -15.57
CA GLY A 102 -4.42 -10.06 -15.28
C GLY A 102 -3.69 -9.13 -16.27
N PHE A 103 -4.06 -9.16 -17.55
CA PHE A 103 -3.48 -8.28 -18.57
C PHE A 103 -3.93 -6.82 -18.46
N LEU A 104 -5.18 -6.56 -18.04
CA LEU A 104 -5.73 -5.20 -17.92
C LEU A 104 -5.37 -4.50 -16.61
N ALA A 105 -5.10 -5.26 -15.55
CA ALA A 105 -4.89 -4.71 -14.22
C ALA A 105 -3.60 -3.88 -14.09
N ARG A 106 -3.68 -2.76 -13.38
CA ARG A 106 -2.55 -1.87 -13.03
C ARG A 106 -1.98 -2.16 -11.65
N THR A 107 -2.78 -2.74 -10.76
CA THR A 107 -2.33 -3.20 -9.44
C THR A 107 -2.78 -4.64 -9.20
N LEU A 108 -2.19 -5.29 -8.20
CA LEU A 108 -2.62 -6.63 -7.77
C LEU A 108 -4.08 -6.62 -7.30
N GLU A 109 -4.49 -5.61 -6.54
CA GLU A 109 -5.87 -5.47 -6.06
C GLU A 109 -6.85 -5.32 -7.22
N GLU A 110 -6.48 -4.57 -8.26
CA GLU A 110 -7.29 -4.45 -9.47
C GLU A 110 -7.37 -5.79 -10.22
N ALA A 111 -6.29 -6.57 -10.29
CA ALA A 111 -6.28 -7.90 -10.92
C ALA A 111 -7.25 -8.86 -10.22
N VAL A 112 -7.19 -8.91 -8.89
CA VAL A 112 -8.09 -9.74 -8.07
C VAL A 112 -9.53 -9.25 -8.21
N TRP A 113 -9.77 -7.94 -8.14
CA TRP A 113 -11.13 -7.39 -8.26
C TRP A 113 -11.76 -7.66 -9.64
N LEU A 114 -11.02 -7.44 -10.73
CA LEU A 114 -11.49 -7.73 -12.09
C LEU A 114 -11.80 -9.21 -12.27
N SER A 115 -10.93 -10.09 -11.73
CA SER A 115 -11.13 -11.54 -11.73
C SER A 115 -12.39 -11.93 -10.97
N ASP A 116 -12.56 -11.43 -9.74
CA ASP A 116 -13.71 -11.73 -8.90
C ASP A 116 -15.02 -11.26 -9.55
N HIS A 117 -15.01 -10.07 -10.16
CA HIS A 117 -16.17 -9.48 -10.83
C HIS A 117 -16.70 -10.38 -11.97
N VAL A 118 -15.82 -10.91 -12.82
CA VAL A 118 -16.22 -11.76 -13.97
C VAL A 118 -16.42 -13.23 -13.60
N THR A 119 -15.84 -13.67 -12.48
CA THR A 119 -15.95 -15.06 -11.99
C THR A 119 -17.24 -15.27 -11.22
N GLY A 120 -17.60 -14.31 -10.35
CA GLY A 120 -18.70 -14.40 -9.40
C GLY A 120 -20.08 -14.56 -10.02
N VAL A 121 -20.25 -14.29 -11.32
CA VAL A 121 -21.52 -14.49 -12.04
C VAL A 121 -21.89 -15.95 -12.27
N THR A 122 -20.93 -16.88 -12.12
CA THR A 122 -21.16 -18.34 -12.26
C THR A 122 -20.50 -19.16 -11.15
N HIS A 123 -19.31 -18.76 -10.72
CA HIS A 123 -18.48 -19.47 -9.75
C HIS A 123 -18.34 -18.63 -8.47
N ASN A 124 -19.36 -18.63 -7.61
CA ASN A 124 -19.31 -17.94 -6.31
C ASN A 124 -18.85 -18.82 -5.14
N HIS A 125 -18.36 -20.04 -5.41
CA HIS A 125 -17.72 -20.85 -4.37
C HIS A 125 -16.31 -20.32 -4.05
N PRO A 126 -15.88 -20.25 -2.77
CA PRO A 126 -14.58 -19.69 -2.39
C PRO A 126 -13.37 -20.32 -3.10
N GLN A 127 -13.43 -21.61 -3.43
CA GLN A 127 -12.34 -22.29 -4.15
C GLN A 127 -12.24 -21.87 -5.62
N GLY A 128 -13.38 -21.68 -6.30
CA GLY A 128 -13.41 -21.22 -7.70
C GLY A 128 -12.91 -19.77 -7.80
N MET A 129 -13.44 -18.89 -6.94
CA MET A 129 -13.02 -17.49 -6.82
C MET A 129 -11.51 -17.37 -6.56
N ARG A 130 -10.99 -18.16 -5.61
CA ARG A 130 -9.56 -18.19 -5.28
C ARG A 130 -8.70 -18.64 -6.46
N GLY A 131 -9.11 -19.69 -7.18
CA GLY A 131 -8.39 -20.18 -8.34
C GLY A 131 -8.28 -19.14 -9.45
N ALA A 132 -9.40 -18.47 -9.76
CA ALA A 132 -9.44 -17.36 -10.69
C ALA A 132 -8.53 -16.19 -10.27
N ALA A 133 -8.66 -15.73 -9.02
CA ALA A 133 -7.85 -14.65 -8.49
C ALA A 133 -6.34 -14.98 -8.51
N ALA A 134 -5.97 -16.22 -8.20
CA ALA A 134 -4.57 -16.68 -8.27
C ALA A 134 -4.04 -16.64 -9.71
N THR A 135 -4.81 -17.10 -10.70
CA THR A 135 -4.44 -17.03 -12.12
C THR A 135 -4.26 -15.59 -12.59
N ALA A 136 -5.22 -14.70 -12.29
CA ALA A 136 -5.13 -13.29 -12.67
C ALA A 136 -3.94 -12.58 -12.00
N ALA A 137 -3.70 -12.86 -10.72
CA ALA A 137 -2.56 -12.33 -9.98
C ALA A 137 -1.22 -12.80 -10.54
N ALA A 138 -1.08 -14.09 -10.88
CA ALA A 138 0.12 -14.63 -11.50
C ALA A 138 0.46 -13.92 -12.83
N ILE A 139 -0.54 -13.73 -13.68
CA ILE A 139 -0.40 -13.02 -14.96
C ILE A 139 0.00 -11.56 -14.74
N TYR A 140 -0.65 -10.87 -13.80
CA TYR A 140 -0.28 -9.50 -13.43
C TYR A 140 1.18 -9.43 -12.98
N TRP A 141 1.61 -10.29 -12.05
CA TRP A 141 2.97 -10.31 -11.55
C TRP A 141 4.01 -10.58 -12.64
N ALA A 142 3.78 -11.58 -13.49
CA ALA A 142 4.63 -11.88 -14.64
C ALA A 142 4.77 -10.66 -15.56
N ARG A 143 3.66 -10.03 -15.92
CA ARG A 143 3.62 -8.83 -16.76
C ARG A 143 4.37 -7.64 -16.13
N THR A 144 4.39 -7.57 -14.79
CA THR A 144 5.14 -6.53 -14.04
C THR A 144 6.60 -6.91 -13.74
N GLY A 145 7.08 -8.05 -14.25
CA GLY A 145 8.49 -8.42 -14.22
C GLY A 145 8.91 -9.26 -13.01
N LEU A 146 7.99 -9.82 -12.22
CA LEU A 146 8.36 -10.78 -11.18
C LEU A 146 8.89 -12.07 -11.79
N SER A 147 9.91 -12.65 -11.17
CA SER A 147 10.45 -13.95 -11.53
C SER A 147 9.49 -15.10 -11.23
N ALA A 148 9.64 -16.23 -11.92
CA ALA A 148 8.83 -17.42 -11.68
C ALA A 148 8.91 -17.91 -10.23
N SER A 149 10.07 -17.78 -9.57
CA SER A 149 10.24 -18.10 -8.14
C SER A 149 9.45 -17.17 -7.22
N GLU A 150 9.43 -15.87 -7.51
CA GLU A 150 8.66 -14.89 -6.71
C GLU A 150 7.16 -15.10 -6.89
N ILE A 151 6.71 -15.36 -8.12
CA ILE A 151 5.31 -15.68 -8.41
C ILE A 151 4.89 -16.94 -7.65
N ARG A 152 5.70 -18.01 -7.70
CA ARG A 152 5.44 -19.25 -6.95
C ARG A 152 5.28 -18.99 -5.45
N ALA A 153 6.22 -18.26 -4.85
CA ALA A 153 6.19 -17.91 -3.43
C ALA A 153 4.96 -17.07 -3.07
N ASN A 154 4.60 -16.09 -3.91
CA ASN A 154 3.43 -15.25 -3.71
C ASN A 154 2.12 -16.04 -3.83
N ILE A 155 2.02 -16.96 -4.79
CA ILE A 155 0.85 -17.82 -4.95
C ILE A 155 0.65 -18.69 -3.69
N THR A 156 1.71 -19.33 -3.20
CA THR A 156 1.63 -20.12 -1.96
C THR A 156 1.27 -19.27 -0.75
N LYS A 157 1.90 -18.10 -0.58
CA LYS A 157 1.66 -17.22 0.57
C LYS A 157 0.26 -16.61 0.58
N GLN A 158 -0.23 -16.13 -0.57
CA GLN A 158 -1.45 -15.32 -0.64
C GLN A 158 -2.71 -16.14 -0.94
N PHE A 159 -2.57 -17.23 -1.69
CA PHE A 159 -3.71 -18.06 -2.09
C PHE A 159 -3.67 -19.46 -1.46
N GLY A 160 -2.57 -19.85 -0.80
CA GLY A 160 -2.47 -21.14 -0.11
C GLY A 160 -2.36 -22.34 -1.04
N TYR A 161 -1.97 -22.12 -2.30
CA TYR A 161 -1.72 -23.21 -3.26
C TYR A 161 -0.30 -23.76 -3.08
N ASP A 162 -0.19 -25.08 -2.99
CA ASP A 162 1.10 -25.77 -2.98
C ASP A 162 1.57 -26.00 -4.42
N LEU A 163 2.70 -25.36 -4.77
CA LEU A 163 3.37 -25.47 -6.06
C LEU A 163 4.78 -26.06 -5.86
N SER A 164 5.00 -26.87 -4.83
CA SER A 164 6.32 -27.44 -4.54
C SER A 164 6.73 -28.56 -5.50
N GLN A 165 5.77 -29.30 -6.04
CA GLN A 165 6.03 -30.41 -6.96
C GLN A 165 6.43 -29.90 -8.34
N SER A 166 7.37 -30.60 -8.96
CA SER A 166 7.77 -30.39 -10.34
C SER A 166 6.79 -30.97 -11.35
N VAL A 167 6.86 -30.50 -12.60
CA VAL A 167 6.07 -31.06 -13.72
C VAL A 167 6.32 -32.57 -13.87
N ASP A 168 7.57 -33.01 -13.71
CA ASP A 168 7.95 -34.42 -13.79
C ASP A 168 7.38 -35.25 -12.64
N GLU A 169 7.27 -34.68 -11.44
CA GLU A 169 6.65 -35.34 -10.28
C GLU A 169 5.12 -35.40 -10.40
N ILE A 170 4.48 -34.41 -11.04
CA ILE A 170 3.03 -34.35 -11.27
C ILE A 170 2.59 -35.38 -12.33
N ARG A 171 3.37 -35.49 -13.41
CA ARG A 171 3.03 -36.26 -14.62
C ARG A 171 2.50 -37.69 -14.38
N PRO A 172 3.09 -38.53 -13.49
CA PRO A 172 2.68 -39.93 -13.34
C PRO A 172 1.28 -40.11 -12.73
N TRP A 173 0.89 -39.24 -11.81
CA TRP A 173 -0.30 -39.44 -10.97
C TRP A 173 -1.47 -38.51 -11.30
N TYR A 174 -1.23 -37.36 -11.94
CA TYR A 174 -2.30 -36.42 -12.25
C TYR A 174 -3.30 -37.02 -13.26
N ARG A 175 -4.60 -36.72 -13.11
CA ARG A 175 -5.70 -37.26 -13.94
C ARG A 175 -6.74 -36.17 -14.14
N TYR A 176 -7.67 -36.41 -15.06
CA TYR A 176 -8.78 -35.51 -15.37
C TYR A 176 -9.52 -35.08 -14.09
N ASN A 177 -9.68 -33.77 -13.91
CA ASN A 177 -10.33 -33.16 -12.77
C ASN A 177 -10.78 -31.75 -13.16
N GLU A 178 -12.04 -31.44 -12.90
CA GLU A 178 -12.62 -30.13 -13.19
C GLU A 178 -12.55 -29.17 -12.00
N ARG A 179 -11.97 -29.57 -10.85
CA ARG A 179 -11.91 -28.73 -9.64
C ARG A 179 -10.81 -27.68 -9.78
N ALA A 180 -11.14 -26.42 -9.51
CA ALA A 180 -10.17 -25.33 -9.52
C ALA A 180 -9.00 -25.58 -8.54
N LEU A 181 -9.29 -26.17 -7.38
CA LEU A 181 -8.30 -26.49 -6.34
C LEU A 181 -7.18 -27.40 -6.85
N ASP A 182 -7.48 -28.29 -7.79
CA ASP A 182 -6.53 -29.28 -8.31
C ASP A 182 -6.18 -29.08 -9.78
N THR A 183 -6.62 -27.98 -10.42
CA THR A 183 -6.26 -27.68 -11.82
C THR A 183 -5.34 -26.47 -11.88
N VAL A 184 -5.72 -25.40 -11.17
CA VAL A 184 -4.99 -24.13 -11.17
C VAL A 184 -3.54 -24.30 -10.71
N PRO A 185 -3.23 -24.94 -9.55
CA PRO A 185 -1.84 -25.06 -9.13
C PRO A 185 -0.96 -25.81 -10.14
N GLN A 186 -1.50 -26.84 -10.80
CA GLN A 186 -0.79 -27.66 -11.77
C GLN A 186 -0.53 -26.88 -13.06
N ALA A 187 -1.52 -26.13 -13.55
CA ALA A 187 -1.35 -25.25 -14.71
C ALA A 187 -0.32 -24.14 -14.44
N LEU A 188 -0.38 -23.51 -13.26
CA LEU A 188 0.60 -22.50 -12.85
C LEU A 188 2.01 -23.10 -12.75
N THR A 189 2.16 -24.29 -12.15
CA THR A 189 3.45 -25.00 -12.09
C THR A 189 4.00 -25.28 -13.50
N CYS A 190 3.16 -25.71 -14.45
CA CYS A 190 3.59 -25.98 -15.82
C CYS A 190 4.21 -24.75 -16.50
N ALA A 191 3.61 -23.57 -16.30
CA ALA A 191 4.13 -22.31 -16.83
C ALA A 191 5.36 -21.80 -16.06
N LEU A 192 5.39 -21.94 -14.73
CA LEU A 192 6.47 -21.43 -13.89
C LEU A 192 7.76 -22.27 -13.94
N GLU A 193 7.69 -23.52 -14.38
CA GLU A 193 8.89 -24.36 -14.66
C GLU A 193 9.35 -24.32 -16.11
N ALA A 194 8.55 -23.72 -16.98
CA ALA A 194 8.87 -23.66 -18.39
C ALA A 194 10.08 -22.77 -18.67
N THR A 195 10.83 -23.14 -19.70
CA THR A 195 11.96 -22.35 -20.20
C THR A 195 11.57 -21.37 -21.29
N ASN A 196 10.42 -21.59 -21.93
CA ASN A 196 9.83 -20.72 -22.95
C ASN A 196 8.32 -21.02 -23.11
N PHE A 197 7.64 -20.27 -23.97
CA PHE A 197 6.20 -20.42 -24.21
C PHE A 197 5.79 -21.81 -24.70
N GLU A 198 6.49 -22.37 -25.69
CA GLU A 198 6.19 -23.71 -26.22
C GLU A 198 6.34 -24.78 -25.14
N ASP A 199 7.40 -24.67 -24.35
CA ASP A 199 7.72 -25.58 -23.25
C ASP A 199 6.61 -25.56 -22.17
N ALA A 200 6.02 -24.40 -21.88
CA ALA A 200 4.88 -24.28 -20.96
C ALA A 200 3.65 -25.06 -21.45
N ILE A 201 3.30 -24.93 -22.73
CA ILE A 201 2.17 -25.67 -23.31
C ILE A 201 2.48 -27.17 -23.33
N ARG A 202 3.70 -27.57 -23.72
CA ARG A 202 4.13 -28.97 -23.68
C ARG A 202 4.09 -29.55 -22.26
N ASN A 203 4.51 -28.79 -21.25
CA ASN A 203 4.38 -29.19 -19.85
C ASN A 203 2.92 -29.48 -19.50
N SER A 204 2.01 -28.57 -19.82
CA SER A 204 0.57 -28.69 -19.57
C SER A 204 -0.04 -29.94 -20.23
N ILE A 205 0.26 -30.20 -21.51
CA ILE A 205 -0.22 -31.42 -22.18
C ILE A 205 0.39 -32.66 -21.54
N SER A 206 1.69 -32.62 -21.21
CA SER A 206 2.41 -33.77 -20.70
C SER A 206 1.91 -34.24 -19.34
N ILE A 207 1.35 -33.34 -18.50
CA ILE A 207 0.75 -33.75 -17.23
C ILE A 207 -0.65 -34.34 -17.39
N GLY A 208 -1.26 -34.26 -18.57
CA GLY A 208 -2.61 -34.76 -18.87
C GLY A 208 -3.70 -34.16 -17.98
N GLY A 209 -4.86 -34.81 -17.94
CA GLY A 209 -6.06 -34.29 -17.31
C GLY A 209 -6.89 -33.46 -18.28
N ASP A 210 -7.49 -32.39 -17.77
CA ASP A 210 -8.31 -31.43 -18.51
C ASP A 210 -7.39 -30.51 -19.35
N SER A 211 -6.91 -31.04 -20.47
CA SER A 211 -5.64 -30.63 -21.08
C SER A 211 -5.71 -29.26 -21.77
N ASP A 212 -6.84 -28.96 -22.42
CA ASP A 212 -7.19 -27.63 -22.91
C ASP A 212 -7.28 -26.61 -21.77
N THR A 213 -8.02 -26.90 -20.71
CA THR A 213 -8.17 -25.97 -19.57
C THR A 213 -6.83 -25.66 -18.89
N ILE A 214 -6.03 -26.70 -18.62
CA ILE A 214 -4.71 -26.56 -18.01
C ILE A 214 -3.78 -25.76 -18.93
N ALA A 215 -3.79 -26.07 -20.22
CA ALA A 215 -2.98 -25.36 -21.19
C ALA A 215 -3.44 -23.92 -21.40
N ALA A 216 -4.74 -23.62 -21.31
CA ALA A 216 -5.28 -22.26 -21.40
C ALA A 216 -4.82 -21.39 -20.22
N ILE A 217 -4.94 -21.91 -18.98
CA ILE A 217 -4.45 -21.21 -17.79
C ILE A 217 -2.93 -20.99 -17.88
N ALA A 218 -2.17 -22.06 -18.17
CA ALA A 218 -0.72 -22.00 -18.27
C ALA A 218 -0.27 -21.08 -19.39
N GLY A 219 -0.93 -21.12 -20.56
CA GLY A 219 -0.63 -20.31 -21.73
C GLY A 219 -0.87 -18.82 -21.48
N GLY A 220 -1.91 -18.46 -20.73
CA GLY A 220 -2.14 -17.08 -20.32
C GLY A 220 -0.99 -16.51 -19.48
N LEU A 221 -0.44 -17.31 -18.55
CA LEU A 221 0.72 -16.95 -17.75
C LEU A 221 2.04 -16.99 -18.56
N ALA A 222 2.23 -18.02 -19.39
CA ALA A 222 3.42 -18.19 -20.20
C ALA A 222 3.60 -17.05 -21.21
N GLU A 223 2.51 -16.52 -21.77
CA GLU A 223 2.55 -15.31 -22.60
C GLU A 223 3.11 -14.12 -21.83
N ALA A 224 2.68 -13.91 -20.58
CA ALA A 224 3.17 -12.81 -19.76
C ALA A 224 4.64 -12.99 -19.34
N LEU A 225 5.10 -14.24 -19.19
CA LEU A 225 6.48 -14.56 -18.82
C LEU A 225 7.46 -14.48 -20.01
N PHE A 226 7.05 -14.97 -21.18
CA PHE A 226 7.98 -15.26 -22.28
C PHE A 226 7.62 -14.55 -23.60
N GLY A 227 6.42 -13.98 -23.71
CA GLY A 227 5.83 -13.64 -25.00
C GLY A 227 5.44 -14.89 -25.81
N ILE A 228 4.96 -14.70 -27.03
CA ILE A 228 4.52 -15.79 -27.91
C ILE A 228 5.38 -15.78 -29.19
N PRO A 229 5.93 -16.92 -29.64
CA PRO A 229 6.60 -17.01 -30.93
C PRO A 229 5.65 -16.62 -32.09
N GLU A 230 6.11 -15.75 -33.00
CA GLU A 230 5.27 -15.20 -34.08
C GLU A 230 4.60 -16.29 -34.95
N SER A 231 5.31 -17.38 -35.21
CA SER A 231 4.79 -18.52 -35.99
C SER A 231 3.58 -19.16 -35.32
N MET A 232 3.62 -19.33 -33.99
CA MET A 232 2.51 -19.88 -33.21
C MET A 232 1.35 -18.91 -33.12
N ALA A 233 1.64 -17.64 -32.85
CA ALA A 233 0.65 -16.58 -32.80
C ALA A 233 -0.14 -16.51 -34.12
N ARG A 234 0.56 -16.54 -35.27
CA ARG A 234 -0.06 -16.52 -36.60
C ARG A 234 -0.95 -17.73 -36.84
N LEU A 235 -0.49 -18.94 -36.53
CA LEU A 235 -1.27 -20.16 -36.74
C LEU A 235 -2.53 -20.20 -35.88
N ALA A 236 -2.43 -19.80 -34.61
CA ALA A 236 -3.59 -19.69 -33.74
C ALA A 236 -4.55 -18.60 -34.21
N TRP A 237 -4.05 -17.43 -34.60
CA TRP A 237 -4.86 -16.32 -35.11
C TRP A 237 -5.74 -16.73 -36.29
N LEU A 238 -5.17 -17.49 -37.24
CA LEU A 238 -5.89 -17.99 -38.42
C LEU A 238 -7.00 -18.99 -38.11
N LYS A 239 -7.01 -19.58 -36.91
CA LYS A 239 -8.07 -20.50 -36.45
C LYS A 239 -9.24 -19.77 -35.79
N LEU A 240 -9.11 -18.47 -35.49
CA LEU A 240 -10.11 -17.71 -34.77
C LEU A 240 -11.07 -16.96 -35.70
N PRO A 241 -12.37 -16.92 -35.39
CA PRO A 241 -13.33 -16.02 -36.01
C PRO A 241 -12.99 -14.53 -35.81
N GLU A 242 -13.49 -13.68 -36.71
CA GLU A 242 -13.19 -12.24 -36.72
C GLU A 242 -13.61 -11.51 -35.45
N ASP A 243 -14.73 -11.90 -34.82
CA ASP A 243 -15.21 -11.25 -33.60
C ASP A 243 -14.33 -11.60 -32.38
N ILE A 244 -13.85 -12.85 -32.26
CA ILE A 244 -12.84 -13.23 -31.25
C ILE A 244 -11.54 -12.46 -31.49
N GLN A 245 -11.06 -12.39 -32.74
CA GLN A 245 -9.89 -11.59 -33.10
C GLN A 245 -10.06 -10.10 -32.71
N ALA A 246 -11.25 -9.54 -32.90
CA ALA A 246 -11.55 -8.16 -32.52
C ALA A 246 -11.56 -7.95 -31.00
N ALA A 247 -12.12 -8.89 -30.23
CA ALA A 247 -12.06 -8.86 -28.76
C ALA A 247 -10.62 -8.93 -28.25
N LEU A 248 -9.80 -9.79 -28.86
CA LEU A 248 -8.36 -9.91 -28.58
C LEU A 248 -7.61 -8.61 -28.86
N THR A 249 -7.80 -8.06 -30.05
CA THR A 249 -7.13 -6.81 -30.47
C THR A 249 -7.43 -5.67 -29.50
N ARG A 250 -8.71 -5.46 -29.17
CA ARG A 250 -9.16 -4.38 -28.28
C ARG A 250 -8.54 -4.49 -26.89
N LEU A 251 -8.45 -5.71 -26.34
CA LEU A 251 -7.84 -5.92 -25.05
C LEU A 251 -6.36 -5.55 -25.06
N TYR A 252 -5.60 -5.99 -26.08
CA TYR A 252 -4.18 -5.67 -26.19
C TYR A 252 -3.94 -4.17 -26.33
N GLU A 253 -4.74 -3.46 -27.13
CA GLU A 253 -4.66 -2.00 -27.26
C GLU A 253 -4.88 -1.29 -25.91
N ILE A 254 -5.91 -1.68 -25.17
CA ILE A 254 -6.22 -1.09 -23.85
C ILE A 254 -5.14 -1.46 -22.81
N ALA A 255 -4.68 -2.72 -22.81
CA ALA A 255 -3.62 -3.17 -21.91
C ALA A 255 -2.32 -2.40 -22.17
N GLU A 256 -1.95 -2.17 -23.43
CA GLU A 256 -0.78 -1.37 -23.80
C GLU A 256 -0.92 0.09 -23.37
N GLN A 257 -2.11 0.69 -23.55
CA GLN A 257 -2.39 2.05 -23.06
C GLN A 257 -2.28 2.14 -21.54
N ARG A 258 -2.82 1.16 -20.80
CA ARG A 258 -2.74 1.09 -19.34
C ARG A 258 -1.31 0.83 -18.85
N ALA A 259 -0.49 0.10 -19.62
CA ALA A 259 0.92 -0.12 -19.33
C ALA A 259 1.78 1.13 -19.57
N LYS A 260 1.48 1.95 -20.59
CA LYS A 260 2.21 3.21 -20.85
C LYS A 260 2.05 4.27 -19.74
N VAL A 261 1.02 4.14 -18.91
CA VAL A 261 0.78 4.99 -17.73
C VAL A 261 1.70 4.59 -16.55
N SER A 262 2.49 3.51 -16.64
CA SER A 262 3.22 2.91 -15.52
C SER A 262 4.59 3.51 -15.18
N ARG A 263 4.92 4.75 -15.55
CA ARG A 263 6.03 5.41 -14.84
C ARG A 263 5.49 5.86 -13.47
N PRO A 264 5.93 5.26 -12.36
CA PRO A 264 5.43 5.67 -11.04
C PRO A 264 5.78 7.15 -10.85
N ALA A 265 4.80 7.96 -10.45
CA ALA A 265 4.94 9.42 -10.35
C ALA A 265 6.28 9.84 -9.74
N ASP A 266 7.06 10.69 -10.41
CA ASP A 266 8.33 11.14 -9.85
C ASP A 266 8.09 11.93 -8.55
N ILE A 267 8.84 11.64 -7.49
CA ILE A 267 8.79 12.45 -6.27
C ILE A 267 10.01 13.38 -6.28
N THR A 268 9.75 14.68 -6.31
CA THR A 268 10.79 15.71 -6.39
C THR A 268 10.62 16.73 -5.27
N VAL A 269 11.66 17.51 -5.00
CA VAL A 269 11.59 18.68 -4.11
C VAL A 269 12.28 19.86 -4.76
N VAL A 270 11.69 21.05 -4.64
CA VAL A 270 12.26 22.31 -5.12
C VAL A 270 12.20 23.39 -4.04
N LEU A 271 13.20 24.26 -4.04
CA LEU A 271 13.18 25.49 -3.27
C LEU A 271 12.43 26.57 -4.06
N GLY A 272 11.35 27.12 -3.52
CA GLY A 272 10.65 28.23 -4.16
C GLY A 272 9.26 28.52 -3.62
N ASP A 273 8.57 29.41 -4.32
CA ASP A 273 7.18 29.78 -4.08
C ASP A 273 6.25 28.85 -4.88
N ILE A 274 5.30 28.22 -4.18
CA ILE A 274 4.32 27.31 -4.77
C ILE A 274 3.45 27.99 -5.83
N THR A 275 3.19 29.29 -5.71
CA THR A 275 2.40 30.06 -6.69
C THR A 275 3.16 30.31 -8.00
N LYS A 276 4.47 30.01 -8.03
CA LYS A 276 5.35 30.20 -9.19
C LYS A 276 5.65 28.90 -9.95
N GLN A 277 5.04 27.78 -9.56
CA GLN A 277 5.18 26.49 -10.24
C GLN A 277 4.31 26.43 -11.50
N ILE A 278 4.69 27.17 -12.53
CA ILE A 278 3.88 27.39 -13.74
C ILE A 278 3.70 26.15 -14.62
N ASP A 279 4.53 25.12 -14.42
CA ASP A 279 4.49 23.86 -15.14
C ASP A 279 3.70 22.77 -14.41
N CYS A 280 3.21 23.07 -13.20
CA CYS A 280 2.28 22.23 -12.45
C CYS A 280 0.83 22.56 -12.82
N ASP A 281 0.01 21.53 -13.04
CA ASP A 281 -1.41 21.67 -13.34
C ASP A 281 -2.29 21.64 -12.09
N GLY A 282 -1.75 21.20 -10.94
CA GLY A 282 -2.37 21.29 -9.62
C GLY A 282 -1.48 21.95 -8.58
N LEU A 283 -2.04 22.84 -7.76
CA LEU A 283 -1.38 23.39 -6.57
C LEU A 283 -2.12 22.97 -5.30
N VAL A 284 -1.40 22.48 -4.29
CA VAL A 284 -1.99 22.14 -3.00
C VAL A 284 -1.94 23.34 -2.05
N ASN A 285 -3.09 23.71 -1.51
CA ASN A 285 -3.22 24.67 -0.43
C ASN A 285 -3.30 23.93 0.92
N SER A 286 -2.35 24.19 1.82
CA SER A 286 -2.47 23.80 3.23
C SER A 286 -3.47 24.72 3.93
N ALA A 287 -4.74 24.28 3.94
CA ALA A 287 -5.90 25.10 4.25
C ALA A 287 -6.31 25.01 5.74
N ASN A 288 -7.01 26.05 6.20
CA ASN A 288 -7.75 26.01 7.46
C ASN A 288 -9.14 25.39 7.27
N GLU A 289 -9.80 25.07 8.38
CA GLU A 289 -11.14 24.47 8.42
C GLU A 289 -12.19 25.24 7.61
N ASN A 290 -12.12 26.57 7.59
CA ASN A 290 -13.12 27.40 6.95
C ASN A 290 -12.82 27.70 5.47
N LEU A 291 -11.72 27.15 4.93
CA LEU A 291 -11.25 27.41 3.56
C LEU A 291 -11.13 28.91 3.21
N ARG A 292 -10.81 29.74 4.21
CA ARG A 292 -10.63 31.19 4.04
C ARG A 292 -9.17 31.55 3.85
N GLU A 293 -8.91 32.75 3.32
CA GLU A 293 -7.55 33.30 3.29
C GLU A 293 -6.94 33.25 4.70
N GLY A 294 -5.71 32.72 4.77
CA GLY A 294 -4.92 32.67 5.99
C GLY A 294 -3.53 33.29 5.78
N SER A 295 -2.59 32.94 6.64
CA SER A 295 -1.18 33.29 6.46
C SER A 295 -0.42 32.20 5.70
N GLY A 296 0.88 32.41 5.47
CA GLY A 296 1.78 31.44 4.83
C GLY A 296 1.34 31.05 3.41
N VAL A 297 1.40 29.75 3.12
CA VAL A 297 1.04 29.18 1.81
C VAL A 297 -0.42 29.46 1.45
N CYS A 298 -1.35 29.36 2.40
CA CYS A 298 -2.77 29.61 2.15
C CYS A 298 -3.01 31.05 1.69
N GLY A 299 -2.41 32.02 2.41
CA GLY A 299 -2.48 33.42 2.00
C GLY A 299 -1.86 33.66 0.62
N ALA A 300 -0.71 33.05 0.33
CA ALA A 300 -0.04 33.21 -0.95
C ALA A 300 -0.92 32.72 -2.12
N ILE A 301 -1.54 31.55 -1.98
CA ILE A 301 -2.44 30.98 -2.98
C ILE A 301 -3.69 31.84 -3.16
N HIS A 302 -4.36 32.24 -2.07
CA HIS A 302 -5.56 33.09 -2.16
C HIS A 302 -5.27 34.44 -2.83
N ARG A 303 -4.18 35.12 -2.45
CA ARG A 303 -3.80 36.39 -3.08
C ARG A 303 -3.46 36.25 -4.56
N ALA A 304 -2.84 35.15 -4.95
CA ALA A 304 -2.49 34.89 -6.34
C ALA A 304 -3.70 34.45 -7.19
N ALA A 305 -4.65 33.72 -6.61
CA ALA A 305 -5.85 33.25 -7.29
C ALA A 305 -6.93 34.33 -7.45
N GLY A 306 -7.00 35.30 -6.54
CA GLY A 306 -8.04 36.33 -6.53
C GLY A 306 -9.21 36.01 -5.60
N LYS A 307 -10.17 36.95 -5.51
CA LYS A 307 -11.30 36.88 -4.58
C LYS A 307 -12.28 35.76 -4.93
N GLU A 308 -12.32 35.39 -6.21
CA GLU A 308 -13.16 34.35 -6.77
C GLU A 308 -12.90 32.99 -6.12
N LEU A 309 -11.64 32.69 -5.77
CA LEU A 309 -11.28 31.47 -5.05
C LEU A 309 -11.93 31.45 -3.66
N GLU A 310 -11.88 32.55 -2.92
CA GLU A 310 -12.48 32.64 -1.59
C GLU A 310 -14.01 32.47 -1.66
N GLU A 311 -14.67 33.12 -2.62
CA GLU A 311 -16.11 33.00 -2.82
C GLU A 311 -16.53 31.56 -3.13
N HIS A 312 -15.76 30.88 -3.99
CA HIS A 312 -16.00 29.48 -4.35
C HIS A 312 -15.79 28.55 -3.15
N CYS A 313 -14.72 28.75 -2.37
CA CYS A 313 -14.40 27.96 -1.19
C CYS A 313 -15.51 27.95 -0.12
N ARG A 314 -16.36 28.99 -0.06
CA ARG A 314 -17.46 29.07 0.92
C ARG A 314 -18.45 27.91 0.80
N ALA A 315 -18.68 27.39 -0.41
CA ALA A 315 -19.58 26.27 -0.63
C ALA A 315 -19.03 24.92 -0.15
N HIS A 316 -17.71 24.84 0.08
CA HIS A 316 -17.00 23.62 0.48
C HIS A 316 -16.59 23.62 1.95
N ALA A 317 -16.80 24.73 2.67
CA ALA A 317 -16.50 24.85 4.08
C ALA A 317 -17.67 24.33 4.95
N PRO A 318 -17.41 23.71 6.13
CA PRO A 318 -16.08 23.45 6.70
C PRO A 318 -15.42 22.19 6.10
N LEU A 319 -14.09 22.23 5.94
CA LEU A 319 -13.29 21.08 5.54
C LEU A 319 -12.92 20.23 6.77
N ALA A 320 -13.33 18.97 6.75
CA ALA A 320 -12.99 18.00 7.80
C ALA A 320 -11.47 17.78 7.90
N LEU A 321 -10.99 17.47 9.11
CA LEU A 321 -9.58 17.13 9.36
C LEU A 321 -9.14 15.97 8.48
N ALA A 322 -7.91 16.04 7.97
CA ALA A 322 -7.30 15.06 7.09
C ALA A 322 -8.04 14.81 5.78
N ASN A 323 -8.91 15.74 5.36
CA ASN A 323 -9.65 15.67 4.11
C ASN A 323 -9.13 16.71 3.10
N ALA A 324 -9.49 16.53 1.82
CA ALA A 324 -9.12 17.41 0.73
C ALA A 324 -10.29 17.66 -0.23
N VAL A 325 -10.31 18.84 -0.86
CA VAL A 325 -11.29 19.23 -1.88
C VAL A 325 -10.61 20.02 -3.00
N ALA A 326 -11.03 19.78 -4.25
CA ALA A 326 -10.52 20.51 -5.41
C ALA A 326 -11.44 21.69 -5.78
N THR A 327 -10.85 22.79 -6.23
CA THR A 327 -11.53 23.96 -6.77
C THR A 327 -10.80 24.44 -8.03
N PRO A 328 -11.44 25.23 -8.92
CA PRO A 328 -10.74 25.94 -9.98
C PRO A 328 -9.64 26.85 -9.43
N ALA A 329 -8.53 27.02 -10.15
CA ALA A 329 -7.40 27.83 -9.66
C ALA A 329 -7.53 29.35 -9.91
N PHE A 330 -8.54 29.78 -10.67
CA PHE A 330 -8.84 31.18 -11.00
C PHE A 330 -7.62 31.94 -11.57
N GLY A 331 -7.11 32.96 -10.88
CA GLY A 331 -5.99 33.79 -11.31
C GLY A 331 -4.62 33.08 -11.36
N LEU A 332 -4.54 31.84 -10.89
CA LEU A 332 -3.33 31.01 -10.98
C LEU A 332 -3.20 30.35 -12.36
N ARG A 333 -1.96 29.98 -12.74
CA ARG A 333 -1.70 29.25 -14.00
C ARG A 333 -2.09 27.78 -13.97
N ALA A 334 -2.16 27.18 -12.78
CA ALA A 334 -2.62 25.81 -12.61
C ALA A 334 -4.09 25.67 -13.03
N ASN A 335 -4.53 24.45 -13.28
CA ASN A 335 -5.94 24.19 -13.60
C ASN A 335 -6.80 24.21 -12.33
N GLN A 336 -6.26 23.62 -11.26
CA GLN A 336 -6.98 23.45 -9.99
C GLN A 336 -6.11 23.74 -8.77
N VAL A 337 -6.79 24.10 -7.67
CA VAL A 337 -6.22 24.15 -6.32
C VAL A 337 -6.86 23.04 -5.49
N ILE A 338 -6.02 22.23 -4.84
CA ILE A 338 -6.48 21.21 -3.89
C ILE A 338 -6.28 21.74 -2.48
N HIS A 339 -7.37 22.01 -1.79
CA HIS A 339 -7.35 22.46 -0.41
C HIS A 339 -7.30 21.25 0.51
N THR A 340 -6.24 21.13 1.31
CA THR A 340 -6.03 20.02 2.24
C THR A 340 -5.92 20.53 3.67
N ARG A 341 -6.64 19.89 4.59
CA ARG A 341 -6.58 20.21 6.02
C ARG A 341 -5.70 19.22 6.74
N GLY A 342 -4.47 19.64 7.06
CA GLY A 342 -3.56 18.88 7.91
C GLY A 342 -3.87 19.04 9.41
N PRO A 343 -3.26 18.20 10.26
CA PRO A 343 -3.39 18.29 11.72
C PRO A 343 -2.63 19.47 12.30
N LYS A 344 -3.14 20.01 13.42
CA LYS A 344 -2.42 20.95 14.28
C LYS A 344 -1.60 20.14 15.29
N TYR A 345 -0.27 20.16 15.19
CA TYR A 345 0.59 19.19 15.88
C TYR A 345 0.33 19.08 17.39
N LEU A 346 0.23 20.22 18.08
CA LEU A 346 0.04 20.26 19.54
C LEU A 346 -1.39 19.93 20.01
N PHE A 347 -2.38 19.96 19.12
CA PHE A 347 -3.80 19.86 19.47
C PHE A 347 -4.49 18.63 18.87
N ASP A 348 -3.78 17.88 18.04
CA ASP A 348 -4.29 16.68 17.42
C ASP A 348 -3.91 15.46 18.27
N PRO A 349 -4.85 14.56 18.61
CA PRO A 349 -4.54 13.37 19.41
C PRO A 349 -3.71 12.33 18.65
N GLU A 350 -3.70 12.37 17.31
CA GLU A 350 -3.04 11.41 16.42
C GLU A 350 -2.43 12.13 15.18
N PRO A 351 -1.50 13.09 15.38
CA PRO A 351 -1.05 13.99 14.32
C PRO A 351 -0.38 13.25 13.16
N ALA A 352 0.37 12.17 13.44
CA ALA A 352 1.01 11.37 12.40
C ALA A 352 0.00 10.66 11.49
N HIS A 353 -1.05 10.08 12.09
CA HIS A 353 -2.12 9.42 11.36
C HIS A 353 -2.87 10.42 10.47
N HIS A 354 -3.27 11.56 11.03
CA HIS A 354 -3.99 12.59 10.28
C HIS A 354 -3.13 13.27 9.21
N LEU A 355 -1.82 13.42 9.40
CA LEU A 355 -0.93 13.96 8.37
C LEU A 355 -0.81 13.00 7.19
N ALA A 356 -0.59 11.70 7.46
CA ALA A 356 -0.57 10.67 6.42
C ALA A 356 -1.90 10.61 5.66
N LEU A 357 -3.02 10.66 6.40
CA LEU A 357 -4.36 10.65 5.82
C LEU A 357 -4.64 11.89 4.97
N ALA A 358 -4.23 13.08 5.42
CA ALA A 358 -4.34 14.33 4.65
C ALA A 358 -3.57 14.24 3.33
N MET A 359 -2.32 13.78 3.38
CA MET A 359 -1.50 13.59 2.19
C MET A 359 -2.12 12.56 1.23
N ARG A 360 -2.57 11.42 1.75
CA ARG A 360 -3.24 10.36 0.99
C ARG A 360 -4.48 10.89 0.27
N ASN A 361 -5.38 11.56 0.99
CA ASN A 361 -6.63 12.07 0.43
C ASN A 361 -6.38 13.19 -0.57
N THR A 362 -5.34 14.02 -0.36
CA THR A 362 -4.88 15.02 -1.33
C THR A 362 -4.49 14.37 -2.66
N LEU A 363 -3.69 13.30 -2.62
CA LEU A 363 -3.26 12.57 -3.82
C LEU A 363 -4.43 11.86 -4.51
N ILE A 364 -5.38 11.28 -3.76
CA ILE A 364 -6.60 10.68 -4.32
C ILE A 364 -7.45 11.70 -5.06
N VAL A 365 -7.65 12.89 -4.46
CA VAL A 365 -8.41 13.97 -5.10
C VAL A 365 -7.69 14.44 -6.37
N ALA A 366 -6.37 14.65 -6.31
CA ALA A 366 -5.58 15.07 -7.47
C ALA A 366 -5.68 14.08 -8.64
N ASP A 367 -5.58 12.78 -8.33
CA ASP A 367 -5.65 11.73 -9.34
C ASP A 367 -7.05 11.61 -9.95
N ARG A 368 -8.09 11.75 -9.13
CA ARG A 368 -9.50 11.79 -9.60
C ARG A 368 -9.76 12.94 -10.56
N GLU A 369 -9.14 14.09 -10.30
CA GLU A 369 -9.20 15.28 -11.16
C GLU A 369 -8.26 15.21 -12.36
N LYS A 370 -7.55 14.08 -12.54
CA LYS A 370 -6.66 13.78 -13.66
C LYS A 370 -5.49 14.76 -13.81
N LEU A 371 -5.01 15.31 -12.69
CA LEU A 371 -3.84 16.18 -12.67
C LEU A 371 -2.58 15.36 -12.90
N LYS A 372 -1.62 15.94 -13.61
CA LYS A 372 -0.37 15.28 -14.01
C LYS A 372 0.82 15.71 -13.16
N ARG A 373 0.92 16.98 -12.77
CA ARG A 373 2.05 17.53 -12.02
C ARG A 373 1.53 18.36 -10.86
N LEU A 374 1.68 17.81 -9.67
CA LEU A 374 1.12 18.37 -8.44
C LEU A 374 2.22 19.04 -7.60
N ALA A 375 2.07 20.34 -7.34
CA ALA A 375 2.93 21.05 -6.38
C ALA A 375 2.33 20.98 -4.96
N ILE A 376 3.09 20.46 -4.01
CA ILE A 376 2.66 20.24 -2.62
C ILE A 376 3.54 21.03 -1.65
N PRO A 377 2.99 21.84 -0.73
CA PRO A 377 3.78 22.54 0.26
C PRO A 377 4.19 21.59 1.41
N ALA A 378 5.01 22.10 2.33
CA ALA A 378 5.27 21.45 3.62
C ALA A 378 4.01 21.47 4.52
N ILE A 379 3.05 20.56 4.28
CA ILE A 379 1.76 20.48 4.98
C ILE A 379 1.98 20.44 6.50
N SER A 380 1.21 21.27 7.22
CA SER A 380 1.24 21.42 8.70
C SER A 380 2.54 21.93 9.35
N MET A 381 3.64 22.13 8.62
CA MET A 381 4.93 22.54 9.20
C MET A 381 5.08 24.06 9.41
N GLY A 382 4.08 24.86 9.01
CA GLY A 382 4.04 26.31 9.24
C GLY A 382 3.32 26.65 10.54
N VAL A 383 2.19 27.34 10.44
CA VAL A 383 1.34 27.77 11.58
C VAL A 383 0.91 26.60 12.47
N TYR A 384 0.78 25.40 11.92
CA TYR A 384 0.38 24.20 12.67
C TYR A 384 1.53 23.48 13.39
N ALA A 385 2.75 24.04 13.28
CA ALA A 385 3.93 23.71 14.07
C ALA A 385 4.33 22.22 14.09
N TYR A 386 4.02 21.46 13.03
CA TYR A 386 4.47 20.08 12.91
C TYR A 386 6.01 20.04 12.74
N PRO A 387 6.76 19.33 13.60
CA PRO A 387 8.21 19.20 13.48
C PRO A 387 8.63 18.61 12.12
N PRO A 388 9.53 19.27 11.37
CA PRO A 388 9.95 18.78 10.05
C PRO A 388 10.52 17.35 10.04
N GLU A 389 11.34 17.01 11.04
CA GLU A 389 11.97 15.68 11.17
C GLU A 389 10.95 14.55 11.36
N GLU A 390 9.75 14.86 11.86
CA GLU A 390 8.65 13.90 11.99
C GLU A 390 7.73 13.94 10.76
N ALA A 391 7.44 15.13 10.22
CA ALA A 391 6.50 15.32 9.12
C ALA A 391 7.03 14.84 7.77
N VAL A 392 8.29 15.15 7.44
CA VAL A 392 8.88 14.85 6.14
C VAL A 392 8.90 13.34 5.83
N PRO A 393 9.35 12.45 6.74
CA PRO A 393 9.26 11.02 6.51
C PRO A 393 7.82 10.56 6.20
N ILE A 394 6.84 11.06 6.95
CA ILE A 394 5.42 10.70 6.78
C ILE A 394 4.93 11.12 5.38
N LEU A 395 5.19 12.36 4.97
CA LEU A 395 4.74 12.88 3.67
C LEU A 395 5.40 12.14 2.50
N VAL A 396 6.72 11.92 2.55
CA VAL A 396 7.46 11.23 1.50
C VAL A 396 7.07 9.75 1.42
N GLU A 397 6.94 9.07 2.56
CA GLU A 397 6.56 7.67 2.61
C GLU A 397 5.11 7.46 2.16
N THR A 398 4.20 8.35 2.56
CA THR A 398 2.82 8.32 2.06
C THR A 398 2.78 8.54 0.55
N ALA A 399 3.57 9.48 0.01
CA ALA A 399 3.68 9.66 -1.43
C ALA A 399 4.19 8.38 -2.12
N ARG A 400 5.25 7.76 -1.61
CA ARG A 400 5.80 6.50 -2.13
C ARG A 400 4.78 5.36 -2.14
N GLN A 401 4.06 5.18 -1.03
CA GLN A 401 3.01 4.16 -0.91
C GLN A 401 1.82 4.41 -1.83
N MET A 402 1.56 5.68 -2.19
CA MET A 402 0.52 6.05 -3.12
C MET A 402 0.95 5.94 -4.57
N ARG A 403 2.22 6.14 -4.92
CA ARG A 403 2.73 6.09 -6.31
C ARG A 403 2.16 4.93 -7.16
N PRO A 404 2.10 3.67 -6.69
CA PRO A 404 1.58 2.56 -7.51
C PRO A 404 0.07 2.63 -7.78
N ARG A 405 -0.65 3.43 -6.98
CA ARG A 405 -2.11 3.58 -7.03
C ARG A 405 -2.55 4.82 -7.81
N LEU A 406 -1.64 5.71 -8.20
CA LEU A 406 -1.93 6.92 -8.96
C LEU A 406 -1.94 6.60 -10.45
N HIS A 407 -2.95 7.10 -11.16
CA HIS A 407 -3.21 6.78 -12.56
C HIS A 407 -2.92 7.94 -13.52
N TYR A 408 -2.96 9.17 -13.05
CA TYR A 408 -2.77 10.36 -13.89
C TYR A 408 -1.57 11.19 -13.46
N ILE A 409 -1.24 11.14 -12.17
CA ILE A 409 -0.13 11.91 -11.62
C ILE A 409 1.20 11.35 -12.15
N GLU A 410 1.93 12.17 -12.88
CA GLU A 410 3.26 11.91 -13.41
C GLU A 410 4.37 12.47 -12.48
N GLU A 411 4.09 13.51 -11.70
CA GLU A 411 5.03 14.13 -10.75
C GLU A 411 4.32 14.63 -9.47
N ILE A 412 4.89 14.29 -8.31
CA ILE A 412 4.61 14.85 -6.99
C ILE A 412 5.79 15.73 -6.58
N ARG A 413 5.63 17.05 -6.66
CA ARG A 413 6.70 18.02 -6.36
C ARG A 413 6.47 18.69 -5.01
N PHE A 414 7.32 18.43 -4.04
CA PHE A 414 7.35 19.20 -2.81
C PHE A 414 7.97 20.58 -3.03
N VAL A 415 7.31 21.64 -2.59
CA VAL A 415 7.77 23.03 -2.74
C VAL A 415 7.98 23.62 -1.35
N VAL A 416 9.22 23.99 -1.05
CA VAL A 416 9.64 24.49 0.26
C VAL A 416 10.37 25.81 0.13
N LEU A 417 10.34 26.63 1.18
CA LEU A 417 10.96 27.97 1.19
C LEU A 417 12.35 28.01 1.85
N GLN A 418 12.76 26.94 2.53
CA GLN A 418 14.01 26.88 3.29
C GLN A 418 14.92 25.79 2.75
N GLU A 419 16.22 26.09 2.64
CA GLU A 419 17.26 25.17 2.16
C GLU A 419 17.35 23.92 3.03
N SER A 420 17.38 24.08 4.36
CA SER A 420 17.44 22.98 5.32
C SER A 420 16.27 22.00 5.16
N LEU A 421 15.07 22.51 4.90
CA LEU A 421 13.89 21.68 4.68
C LEU A 421 13.95 20.98 3.32
N ARG A 422 14.46 21.65 2.28
CA ARG A 422 14.69 21.03 0.97
C ARG A 422 15.66 19.86 1.10
N ASP A 423 16.75 20.04 1.83
CA ASP A 423 17.77 19.02 2.03
C ASP A 423 17.20 17.81 2.79
N LEU A 424 16.36 18.05 3.81
CA LEU A 424 15.67 17.00 4.54
C LEU A 424 14.73 16.18 3.64
N PHE A 425 13.91 16.85 2.81
CA PHE A 425 13.09 16.18 1.80
C PHE A 425 13.95 15.42 0.78
N GLN A 426 15.01 16.04 0.28
CA GLN A 426 15.89 15.47 -0.73
C GLN A 426 16.56 14.19 -0.22
N HIS A 427 17.01 14.18 1.04
CA HIS A 427 17.57 13.02 1.72
C HIS A 427 16.54 11.88 1.79
N HIS A 428 15.33 12.17 2.29
CA HIS A 428 14.27 11.16 2.38
C HIS A 428 13.83 10.64 1.01
N ILE A 429 13.76 11.49 -0.03
CA ILE A 429 13.34 11.13 -1.39
C ILE A 429 14.36 10.21 -2.08
N ARG A 430 15.67 10.46 -1.90
CA ARG A 430 16.73 9.65 -2.52
C ARG A 430 16.77 8.21 -2.03
N GLY A 431 16.15 7.93 -0.89
CA GLY A 431 16.19 6.58 -0.32
C GLY A 431 17.59 6.21 0.13
N ASP A 432 18.40 7.21 0.51
CA ASP A 432 19.50 7.00 1.45
C ASP A 432 18.83 6.59 2.76
N ALA A 433 18.45 5.32 2.80
CA ALA A 433 18.10 4.64 4.01
C ALA A 433 19.31 4.85 4.91
N CYS A 434 19.15 5.68 5.94
CA CYS A 434 19.75 5.26 7.18
C CYS A 434 19.28 3.82 7.39
N ASP A 435 20.22 2.89 7.30
CA ASP A 435 20.27 1.74 8.18
C ASP A 435 20.05 2.26 9.60
N ALA A 436 18.78 2.49 9.97
CA ALA A 436 18.36 2.80 11.32
C ALA A 436 18.17 1.48 12.09
N GLY A 437 19.04 0.50 11.80
CA GLY A 437 19.07 -0.84 12.35
C GLY A 437 20.16 -1.05 13.41
N SER A 438 21.05 -0.10 13.66
CA SER A 438 22.09 -0.25 14.69
C SER A 438 22.08 0.76 15.85
N ASP A 439 21.44 1.93 15.72
CA ASP A 439 21.54 2.99 16.75
C ASP A 439 20.18 3.46 17.33
N ARG A 440 19.09 2.71 17.13
CA ARG A 440 17.82 3.05 17.80
C ARG A 440 17.88 2.67 19.28
N VAL A 441 17.94 3.69 20.14
CA VAL A 441 17.87 3.55 21.60
C VAL A 441 16.57 2.86 22.06
N ILE A 442 15.45 3.16 21.40
CA ILE A 442 14.16 2.50 21.63
C ILE A 442 13.92 1.46 20.53
N THR A 443 14.15 0.19 20.86
CA THR A 443 13.98 -0.94 19.92
C THR A 443 12.53 -1.44 19.91
N SER A 444 12.15 -2.15 18.85
CA SER A 444 10.84 -2.83 18.77
C SER A 444 10.64 -3.82 19.92
N ASP A 445 11.69 -4.55 20.28
CA ASP A 445 11.66 -5.56 21.34
C ASP A 445 11.44 -4.92 22.73
N LEU A 446 12.07 -3.76 22.99
CA LEU A 446 11.82 -3.00 24.20
C LEU A 446 10.37 -2.51 24.27
N LEU A 447 9.82 -2.01 23.15
CA LEU A 447 8.43 -1.56 23.09
C LEU A 447 7.44 -2.71 23.30
N GLU A 448 7.69 -3.87 22.70
CA GLU A 448 6.86 -5.06 22.87
C GLU A 448 6.89 -5.56 24.33
N PHE A 449 8.07 -5.58 24.95
CA PHE A 449 8.21 -5.87 26.38
C PHE A 449 7.39 -4.90 27.23
N LEU A 450 7.55 -3.58 27.02
CA LEU A 450 6.84 -2.59 27.82
C LEU A 450 5.33 -2.68 27.64
N LYS A 451 4.85 -2.98 26.44
CA LYS A 451 3.42 -3.21 26.16
C LYS A 451 2.86 -4.42 26.94
N GLY A 452 3.66 -5.46 27.13
CA GLY A 452 3.28 -6.61 27.95
C GLY A 452 3.46 -6.39 29.47
N HIS A 453 4.41 -5.53 29.87
CA HIS A 453 4.76 -5.28 31.26
C HIS A 453 3.88 -4.21 31.93
N TYR A 454 3.50 -3.17 31.18
CA TYR A 454 2.75 -2.04 31.71
C TYR A 454 1.32 -2.45 32.11
N ARG A 455 0.97 -2.21 33.38
CA ARG A 455 -0.27 -2.74 33.98
C ARG A 455 -1.48 -1.80 33.88
N LEU A 456 -1.25 -0.53 33.54
CA LEU A 456 -2.31 0.46 33.40
C LEU A 456 -2.77 0.56 31.95
N ASP A 457 -3.81 1.36 31.71
CA ASP A 457 -4.24 1.65 30.35
C ASP A 457 -3.11 2.35 29.60
N TRP A 458 -2.67 1.74 28.50
CA TRP A 458 -1.64 2.27 27.62
C TRP A 458 -1.97 3.67 27.08
N ASN A 459 -3.26 3.99 26.97
CA ASN A 459 -3.77 5.30 26.57
C ASN A 459 -4.16 6.20 27.77
N GLY A 460 -3.91 5.73 28.99
CA GLY A 460 -4.20 6.43 30.24
C GLY A 460 -3.23 7.58 30.54
N ILE A 461 -3.39 8.16 31.73
CA ILE A 461 -2.73 9.41 32.15
C ILE A 461 -1.20 9.28 32.13
N HIS A 462 -0.67 8.14 32.55
CA HIS A 462 0.77 7.84 32.61
C HIS A 462 1.22 6.87 31.50
N GLY A 463 0.43 6.77 30.41
CA GLY A 463 0.67 5.86 29.30
C GLY A 463 1.52 6.46 28.16
N VAL A 464 1.45 5.86 26.98
CA VAL A 464 2.36 6.13 25.85
C VAL A 464 2.35 7.58 25.38
N LYS A 465 1.21 8.28 25.49
CA LYS A 465 1.10 9.70 25.10
C LYS A 465 1.94 10.59 26.04
N HIS A 466 1.93 10.27 27.34
CA HIS A 466 2.78 10.95 28.31
C HIS A 466 4.26 10.68 28.01
N TRP A 467 4.66 9.41 27.87
CA TRP A 467 6.04 9.02 27.56
C TRP A 467 6.57 9.71 26.29
N SER A 468 5.74 9.80 25.25
CA SER A 468 6.09 10.48 24.01
C SER A 468 6.34 11.98 24.20
N ARG A 469 5.52 12.66 25.02
CA ARG A 469 5.72 14.08 25.34
C ARG A 469 6.93 14.31 26.23
N VAL A 470 7.18 13.44 27.21
CA VAL A 470 8.42 13.46 28.01
C VAL A 470 9.64 13.30 27.11
N ARG A 471 9.62 12.38 26.14
CA ARG A 471 10.70 12.25 25.15
C ARG A 471 10.89 13.52 24.34
N ALA A 472 9.81 14.10 23.81
CA ALA A 472 9.88 15.31 22.99
C ALA A 472 10.45 16.50 23.79
N ASN A 473 9.95 16.71 25.02
CA ASN A 473 10.46 17.74 25.92
C ASN A 473 11.94 17.49 26.23
N GLY A 474 12.31 16.26 26.59
CA GLY A 474 13.68 15.90 26.94
C GLY A 474 14.66 16.11 25.80
N LEU A 475 14.33 15.66 24.58
CA LEU A 475 15.18 15.86 23.41
C LEU A 475 15.30 17.33 23.01
N ALA A 476 14.24 18.12 23.17
CA ALA A 476 14.30 19.57 22.94
C ALA A 476 15.22 20.26 23.95
N LEU A 477 15.11 19.93 25.23
CA LEU A 477 15.96 20.47 26.29
C LEU A 477 17.42 20.04 26.13
N ALA A 478 17.67 18.77 25.77
CA ALA A 478 19.00 18.19 25.61
C ALA A 478 19.89 18.99 24.65
N LYS A 479 19.31 19.58 23.60
CA LYS A 479 20.02 20.47 22.63
C LYS A 479 20.72 21.66 23.30
N SER A 480 20.19 22.12 24.44
CA SER A 480 20.68 23.29 25.16
C SER A 480 21.35 22.95 26.49
N THR A 481 21.01 21.81 27.10
CA THR A 481 21.58 21.36 28.38
C THR A 481 22.82 20.48 28.20
N GLY A 482 23.01 19.90 27.02
CA GLY A 482 24.07 18.92 26.76
C GLY A 482 23.79 17.55 27.39
N ALA A 483 22.54 17.28 27.76
CA ALA A 483 22.13 16.00 28.33
C ALA A 483 22.39 14.82 27.37
N ASN A 484 22.75 13.66 27.94
CA ASN A 484 22.87 12.42 27.17
C ASN A 484 21.48 12.01 26.64
N THR A 485 21.31 12.03 25.32
CA THR A 485 20.04 11.76 24.65
C THR A 485 19.58 10.32 24.80
N THR A 486 20.50 9.35 24.87
CA THR A 486 20.19 7.94 25.11
C THR A 486 19.47 7.75 26.44
N VAL A 487 20.02 8.33 27.51
CA VAL A 487 19.41 8.28 28.85
C VAL A 487 18.06 9.01 28.88
N VAL A 488 17.97 10.17 28.23
CA VAL A 488 16.72 10.95 28.14
C VAL A 488 15.61 10.17 27.42
N GLU A 489 15.93 9.50 26.32
CA GLU A 489 14.97 8.70 25.57
C GLU A 489 14.50 7.48 26.37
N LEU A 490 15.42 6.71 26.98
CA LEU A 490 15.05 5.56 27.80
C LEU A 490 14.26 5.97 29.05
N PHE A 491 14.63 7.07 29.70
CA PHE A 491 13.90 7.62 30.83
C PHE A 491 12.43 7.86 30.46
N ALA A 492 12.18 8.49 29.31
CA ALA A 492 10.84 8.83 28.87
C ALA A 492 9.90 7.61 28.79
N PHE A 493 10.40 6.44 28.41
CA PHE A 493 9.62 5.21 28.29
C PHE A 493 9.61 4.34 29.55
N LEU A 494 10.55 4.53 30.49
CA LEU A 494 10.74 3.64 31.65
C LEU A 494 10.31 4.25 32.98
N HIS A 495 10.38 5.57 33.18
CA HIS A 495 10.20 6.19 34.51
C HIS A 495 8.84 5.89 35.17
N ASP A 496 7.80 5.77 34.35
CA ASP A 496 6.43 5.48 34.78
C ASP A 496 5.94 4.08 34.38
N SER A 497 6.79 3.25 33.75
CA SER A 497 6.38 1.93 33.24
C SER A 497 6.06 0.92 34.37
N CYS A 498 6.40 1.24 35.62
CA CYS A 498 6.17 0.41 36.79
C CYS A 498 5.14 1.00 37.78
N ARG A 499 4.25 1.88 37.31
CA ARG A 499 3.12 2.34 38.12
C ARG A 499 2.11 1.22 38.37
N GLU A 500 1.54 1.21 39.56
CA GLU A 500 0.46 0.29 39.96
C GLU A 500 -0.92 0.96 39.88
N ASN A 501 -0.98 2.29 39.85
CA ASN A 501 -2.18 3.09 39.66
C ASN A 501 -1.86 4.50 39.13
N ASP A 502 -2.88 5.18 38.59
CA ASP A 502 -2.78 6.57 38.09
C ASP A 502 -2.80 7.63 39.21
N GLY A 503 -3.04 7.24 40.44
CA GLY A 503 -3.07 8.14 41.59
C GLY A 503 -1.72 8.22 42.30
N ARG A 504 -1.77 8.10 43.62
CA ARG A 504 -0.58 8.16 44.48
C ARG A 504 0.12 6.81 44.50
N ASP A 505 1.27 6.76 43.85
CA ASP A 505 2.18 5.62 43.87
C ASP A 505 3.59 6.12 44.18
N PRO A 506 4.03 6.18 45.45
CA PRO A 506 5.29 6.84 45.80
C PRO A 506 6.55 6.05 45.39
N PHE A 507 6.40 4.76 45.02
CA PHE A 507 7.52 3.85 44.78
C PHE A 507 7.72 3.47 43.30
N HIS A 508 6.89 3.95 42.37
CA HIS A 508 7.01 3.64 40.94
C HIS A 508 8.40 3.96 40.38
N GLY A 509 8.97 5.11 40.72
CA GLY A 509 10.33 5.47 40.27
C GLY A 509 11.42 4.49 40.74
N SER A 510 11.33 3.99 41.98
CA SER A 510 12.25 2.95 42.49
C SER A 510 12.09 1.64 41.74
N ARG A 511 10.84 1.21 41.47
CA ARG A 511 10.58 0.00 40.68
C ARG A 511 11.03 0.15 39.23
N ALA A 512 10.87 1.34 38.64
CA ALA A 512 11.39 1.64 37.31
C ALA A 512 12.92 1.54 37.26
N ALA A 513 13.63 2.02 38.29
CA ALA A 513 15.09 1.87 38.38
C ALA A 513 15.54 0.40 38.55
N GLU A 514 14.76 -0.41 39.27
CA GLU A 514 14.97 -1.87 39.35
C GLU A 514 14.73 -2.54 37.99
N LEU A 515 13.67 -2.15 37.27
CA LEU A 515 13.39 -2.65 35.92
C LEU A 515 14.52 -2.31 34.95
N VAL A 516 15.04 -1.08 34.98
CA VAL A 516 16.22 -0.67 34.19
C VAL A 516 17.39 -1.63 34.41
N THR A 517 17.63 -2.03 35.67
CA THR A 517 18.69 -2.99 36.02
C THR A 517 18.41 -4.38 35.43
N GLN A 518 17.15 -4.80 35.39
CA GLN A 518 16.75 -6.09 34.80
C GLN A 518 16.85 -6.10 33.27
N LEU A 519 16.62 -4.96 32.61
CA LEU A 519 16.65 -4.84 31.15
C LEU A 519 18.08 -4.75 30.59
N GLN A 520 19.05 -4.30 31.41
CA GLN A 520 20.44 -4.15 31.01
C GLN A 520 21.05 -5.48 30.54
N GLY A 521 21.64 -5.48 29.34
CA GLY A 521 22.23 -6.65 28.70
C GLY A 521 21.21 -7.57 27.99
N ALA A 522 19.91 -7.29 28.12
CA ALA A 522 18.85 -8.07 27.47
C ALA A 522 18.10 -7.23 26.41
N LEU A 523 17.55 -6.08 26.82
CA LEU A 523 16.74 -5.21 25.95
C LEU A 523 17.29 -3.79 25.86
N ILE A 524 18.16 -3.38 26.79
CA ILE A 524 18.93 -2.13 26.73
C ILE A 524 20.41 -2.44 26.97
N ASN A 525 21.30 -1.70 26.32
CA ASN A 525 22.75 -1.87 26.45
C ASN A 525 23.40 -0.51 26.69
N LEU A 526 23.46 -0.11 27.96
CA LEU A 526 24.07 1.14 28.40
C LEU A 526 25.47 0.94 28.95
N ASP A 527 26.32 1.95 28.87
CA ASP A 527 27.55 1.95 29.68
C ASP A 527 27.22 2.14 31.18
N ALA A 528 28.21 1.94 32.05
CA ALA A 528 28.00 2.01 33.50
C ALA A 528 27.56 3.40 33.98
N CYS A 529 28.00 4.47 33.31
CA CYS A 529 27.63 5.84 33.64
C CYS A 529 26.19 6.12 33.23
N GLU A 530 25.83 5.78 31.98
CA GLU A 530 24.48 5.94 31.44
C GLU A 530 23.45 5.14 32.23
N LEU A 531 23.79 3.90 32.61
CA LEU A 531 22.93 3.05 33.43
C LEU A 531 22.65 3.67 34.80
N GLU A 532 23.66 4.20 35.48
CA GLU A 532 23.47 4.87 36.77
C GLU A 532 22.68 6.17 36.62
N LEU A 533 22.94 6.98 35.59
CA LEU A 533 22.17 8.19 35.32
C LEU A 533 20.69 7.88 35.07
N LEU A 534 20.38 6.85 34.28
CA LEU A 534 19.00 6.43 34.02
C LEU A 534 18.31 5.93 35.30
N LYS A 535 18.99 5.14 36.13
CA LYS A 535 18.46 4.67 37.42
C LYS A 535 18.18 5.83 38.38
N ILE A 536 19.08 6.80 38.48
CA ILE A 536 18.90 8.00 39.30
C ILE A 536 17.72 8.82 38.78
N ALA A 537 17.66 9.03 37.45
CA ALA A 537 16.59 9.78 36.82
C ALA A 537 15.22 9.13 37.12
N CYS A 538 15.06 7.83 36.88
CA CYS A 538 13.83 7.09 37.18
C CYS A 538 13.48 7.15 38.67
N LYS A 539 14.45 6.96 39.58
CA LYS A 539 14.16 6.90 41.02
C LYS A 539 13.72 8.23 41.61
N GLY A 540 14.32 9.35 41.17
CA GLY A 540 14.15 10.65 41.82
C GLY A 540 13.08 11.57 41.23
N HIS A 541 12.56 11.28 40.02
CA HIS A 541 11.82 12.27 39.22
C HIS A 541 10.62 12.92 39.91
N THR A 542 9.90 12.18 40.77
CA THR A 542 8.72 12.68 41.49
C THR A 542 9.04 13.55 42.70
N HIS A 543 10.08 13.22 43.48
CA HIS A 543 10.25 13.73 44.84
C HIS A 543 11.45 14.66 45.01
N GLU A 544 12.47 14.53 44.17
CA GLU A 544 13.69 15.32 44.27
C GLU A 544 13.49 16.72 43.68
N SER A 545 14.09 17.76 44.25
CA SER A 545 13.90 19.13 43.77
C SER A 545 14.84 19.51 42.61
N GLY A 546 15.98 18.82 42.46
CA GLY A 546 16.93 19.04 41.37
C GLY A 546 18.18 18.17 41.49
N HIS A 547 18.98 18.13 40.43
CA HIS A 547 20.20 17.31 40.36
C HIS A 547 21.33 18.09 39.67
N GLY A 548 22.58 17.85 40.09
CA GLY A 548 23.76 18.53 39.54
C GLY A 548 24.16 18.06 38.13
N ASP A 549 23.81 16.82 37.78
CA ASP A 549 24.03 16.27 36.45
C ASP A 549 22.98 16.80 35.44
N PRO A 550 23.39 17.37 34.29
CA PRO A 550 22.49 17.96 33.32
C PRO A 550 21.54 16.94 32.68
N THR A 551 21.91 15.67 32.59
CA THR A 551 21.08 14.60 32.02
C THR A 551 19.90 14.30 32.94
N VAL A 552 20.17 14.03 34.23
CA VAL A 552 19.12 13.77 35.23
C VAL A 552 18.20 14.98 35.37
N ALA A 553 18.78 16.19 35.45
CA ALA A 553 18.02 17.43 35.51
C ALA A 553 17.11 17.62 34.29
N THR A 554 17.58 17.26 33.09
CA THR A 554 16.80 17.34 31.85
C THR A 554 15.65 16.33 31.84
N CYS A 555 15.88 15.09 32.30
CA CYS A 555 14.83 14.09 32.43
C CYS A 555 13.69 14.57 33.34
N TRP A 556 14.02 15.14 34.50
CA TRP A 556 13.02 15.62 35.45
C TRP A 556 12.27 16.84 34.93
N ASP A 557 12.95 17.76 34.26
CA ASP A 557 12.29 18.90 33.61
C ASP A 557 11.34 18.45 32.51
N ALA A 558 11.74 17.45 31.74
CA ALA A 558 10.92 16.91 30.64
C ALA A 558 9.59 16.32 31.13
N ASP A 559 9.61 15.60 32.26
CA ASP A 559 8.41 15.08 32.92
C ASP A 559 7.56 16.20 33.53
N ARG A 560 8.18 17.12 34.29
CA ARG A 560 7.48 18.23 34.94
C ARG A 560 6.78 19.15 33.95
N LEU A 561 7.38 19.40 32.79
CA LEU A 561 6.77 20.20 31.72
C LEU A 561 5.49 19.55 31.18
N ASP A 562 5.31 18.23 31.32
CA ASP A 562 4.10 17.52 30.90
C ASP A 562 3.04 17.40 32.02
N LEU A 563 3.20 18.09 33.15
CA LEU A 563 2.18 18.13 34.22
C LEU A 563 0.84 18.75 33.75
N ILE A 564 0.88 19.55 32.68
CA ILE A 564 -0.32 20.14 32.07
C ILE A 564 -1.34 19.06 31.67
N ARG A 565 -0.87 17.83 31.37
CA ARG A 565 -1.73 16.70 31.00
C ARG A 565 -2.78 16.34 32.08
N ILE A 566 -2.52 16.69 33.33
CA ILE A 566 -3.39 16.45 34.49
C ILE A 566 -3.87 17.78 35.11
N ASP A 567 -3.97 18.82 34.29
CA ASP A 567 -4.43 20.16 34.69
C ASP A 567 -3.57 20.81 35.78
N ILE A 568 -2.30 20.42 35.88
CA ILE A 568 -1.32 21.04 36.78
C ILE A 568 -0.38 21.89 35.95
N MET A 569 -0.43 23.21 36.14
CA MET A 569 0.53 24.11 35.51
C MET A 569 1.93 23.87 36.09
N PRO A 570 2.96 23.63 35.26
CA PRO A 570 4.32 23.48 35.74
C PRO A 570 4.80 24.79 36.39
N ASP A 571 5.59 24.64 37.45
CA ASP A 571 6.15 25.75 38.22
C ASP A 571 7.62 25.94 37.80
N PRO A 572 8.02 27.12 37.26
CA PRO A 572 9.41 27.39 36.90
C PRO A 572 10.40 27.19 38.05
N ASP A 573 9.99 27.40 39.30
CA ASP A 573 10.86 27.21 40.47
C ASP A 573 11.11 25.73 40.78
N ARG A 574 10.26 24.84 40.22
CA ARG A 574 10.44 23.39 40.30
C ARG A 574 11.22 22.81 39.12
N LEU A 575 11.68 23.62 38.16
CA LEU A 575 12.52 23.12 37.09
C LEU A 575 14.01 23.29 37.42
N CYS A 576 14.80 22.31 37.01
CA CYS A 576 16.21 22.13 37.35
C CYS A 576 17.11 22.97 36.42
N THR A 577 16.82 22.95 35.11
CA THR A 577 17.68 23.54 34.09
C THR A 577 17.19 24.93 33.67
N LYS A 578 18.11 25.80 33.24
CA LYS A 578 17.73 27.11 32.68
C LYS A 578 16.81 26.98 31.45
N ALA A 579 17.06 25.96 30.63
CA ALA A 579 16.26 25.66 29.45
C ALA A 579 14.83 25.21 29.83
N GLY A 580 14.71 24.34 30.83
CA GLY A 580 13.42 23.93 31.40
C GLY A 580 12.64 25.14 31.89
N LYS A 581 13.27 25.99 32.71
CA LYS A 581 12.65 27.22 33.24
C LYS A 581 12.13 28.13 32.14
N ALA A 582 12.94 28.41 31.13
CA ALA A 582 12.54 29.23 29.98
C ALA A 582 11.33 28.60 29.25
N ARG A 583 11.40 27.29 28.99
CA ARG A 583 10.31 26.56 28.33
C ARG A 583 9.01 26.58 29.13
N CYS A 584 9.08 26.51 30.45
CA CYS A 584 7.93 26.60 31.34
C CYS A 584 7.27 27.98 31.27
N ILE A 585 8.07 29.05 31.27
CA ILE A 585 7.57 30.42 31.12
C ILE A 585 6.84 30.58 29.78
N ASP A 586 7.44 30.11 28.68
CA ASP A 586 6.82 30.15 27.35
C ASP A 586 5.45 29.42 27.33
N LEU A 587 5.36 28.27 28.01
CA LEU A 587 4.12 27.50 28.12
C LEU A 587 3.05 28.25 28.91
N ILE A 588 3.42 28.88 30.03
CA ILE A 588 2.51 29.67 30.86
C ILE A 588 1.98 30.88 30.07
N GLU A 589 2.87 31.61 29.40
CA GLU A 589 2.48 32.78 28.59
C GLU A 589 1.57 32.39 27.41
N SER A 590 1.86 31.26 26.76
CA SER A 590 1.04 30.73 25.66
C SER A 590 -0.35 30.26 26.11
N ALA A 591 -0.50 29.81 27.37
CA ALA A 591 -1.78 29.37 27.93
C ALA A 591 -2.67 30.54 28.40
N GLN A 592 -2.11 31.75 28.54
CA GLN A 592 -2.82 32.96 28.96
C GLN A 592 -3.34 33.80 27.78
N GLN A 593 -2.91 33.51 26.55
CA GLN A 593 -3.36 34.12 25.29
C GLN A 593 -4.44 33.25 24.65
#